data_AF-J9EXK9-F1
#
_entry.id   AF-J9EXK9-F1
#
_cell.length_a   1.000
_cell.length_b   1.000
_cell.length_c   1.000
_cell.angle_alpha   90.00
_cell.angle_beta   90.00
_cell.angle_gamma   90.00
#
_symmetry.space_group_name_H-M   'P 1'
#
loop_
_entity.id
_entity.type
_entity.pdbx_description
1 polymer ?
#
loop_
_entity_poly.entity_id
_entity_poly.type
_entity_poly.pdbx_seq_one_letter_code
_entity_poly.pdbx_strand_id
1 'polypeptide(L)'
;MESAQHDGDSSLLQINSLGLLNGMDENVELRARSPQHVEMYTFRDAVDVNYQRMAVTGEELSGVPLEDLKESARELTEALMLRKEYMERIGNQFPLTTKNFLGGYYPKNLPKYRRKNIEMTAQTSYNPPLPPEDHWGLNIPLPKYEKTYILKRNHGMVEILDEDEKIPNQFRNAYISKEKFLKDLERLSVMIVNGPLKSFCYRRLCFLQNKFQLHTLMNELREQHEQKSVPHRDFYNIRKASV
;
A
#
# COMPACT_ATOMS: atom_id res chain seq x y z
N MET A 1 34.77 -27.08 48.83
CA MET A 1 33.51 -26.69 49.51
C MET A 1 33.10 -25.36 48.89
N GLU A 2 32.29 -25.42 47.82
CA GLU A 2 30.86 -25.07 47.85
C GLU A 2 30.66 -23.61 48.30
N SER A 3 30.17 -22.69 47.48
CA SER A 3 28.84 -22.66 46.82
C SER A 3 28.77 -21.30 46.07
N ALA A 4 28.46 -21.25 44.77
CA ALA A 4 27.15 -21.14 44.11
C ALA A 4 26.51 -19.73 44.11
N GLN A 5 25.98 -19.37 42.92
CA GLN A 5 25.01 -18.31 42.57
C GLN A 5 25.57 -16.94 42.17
N HIS A 6 25.06 -16.22 41.16
CA HIS A 6 24.18 -16.47 40.00
C HIS A 6 24.20 -15.12 39.26
N ASP A 7 24.67 -15.01 38.03
CA ASP A 7 24.58 -13.74 37.28
C ASP A 7 24.11 -14.00 35.84
N GLY A 8 23.21 -13.11 35.41
CA GLY A 8 22.23 -13.34 34.36
C GLY A 8 22.75 -13.36 32.93
N ASP A 9 22.09 -14.20 32.14
CA ASP A 9 22.19 -14.28 30.69
C ASP A 9 21.79 -12.95 30.02
N SER A 10 22.76 -12.27 29.42
CA SER A 10 22.56 -11.31 28.33
C SER A 10 23.02 -11.98 27.03
N SER A 11 22.13 -12.75 26.41
CA SER A 11 22.36 -13.34 25.09
C SER A 11 22.21 -12.27 24.01
N LEU A 12 23.30 -11.54 23.79
CA LEU A 12 23.52 -10.77 22.57
C LEU A 12 23.46 -11.71 21.36
N LEU A 13 22.75 -11.24 20.34
CA LEU A 13 22.54 -11.86 19.03
C LEU A 13 23.84 -12.41 18.41
N GLN A 14 24.16 -13.67 18.69
CA GLN A 14 25.10 -14.44 17.88
C GLN A 14 24.37 -14.91 16.62
N ILE A 15 24.68 -14.24 15.51
CA ILE A 15 24.27 -14.65 14.16
C ILE A 15 25.02 -15.93 13.83
N ASN A 16 24.39 -17.09 14.05
CA ASN A 16 24.89 -18.37 13.55
C ASN A 16 24.67 -18.44 12.03
N SER A 17 25.74 -18.22 11.29
CA SER A 17 25.84 -18.17 9.83
C SER A 17 25.88 -19.54 9.13
N LEU A 18 25.47 -20.63 9.78
CA LEU A 18 25.71 -22.00 9.28
C LEU A 18 24.47 -22.91 9.18
N GLY A 19 23.26 -22.38 9.32
CA GLY A 19 22.01 -23.17 9.26
C GLY A 19 21.14 -22.99 8.01
N LEU A 20 21.51 -22.14 7.06
CA LEU A 20 20.60 -21.66 5.99
C LEU A 20 20.80 -22.31 4.60
N LEU A 21 21.50 -23.45 4.51
CA LEU A 21 21.84 -24.05 3.21
C LEU A 21 20.99 -25.26 2.78
N ASN A 22 19.97 -25.66 3.52
CA ASN A 22 19.09 -26.77 3.10
C ASN A 22 17.67 -26.26 2.85
N GLY A 23 17.41 -25.87 1.60
CA GLY A 23 16.07 -25.53 1.11
C GLY A 23 15.98 -24.30 0.20
N MET A 24 17.07 -23.87 -0.44
CA MET A 24 17.00 -22.82 -1.45
C MET A 24 16.32 -23.37 -2.71
N ASP A 25 15.11 -22.89 -2.97
CA ASP A 25 14.37 -23.05 -4.22
C ASP A 25 15.25 -22.58 -5.39
N GLU A 26 15.81 -23.53 -6.17
CA GLU A 26 16.74 -23.28 -7.29
C GLU A 26 16.20 -22.26 -8.31
N ASN A 27 14.87 -22.06 -8.35
CA ASN A 27 14.22 -21.03 -9.19
C ASN A 27 14.53 -19.59 -8.76
N VAL A 28 14.97 -19.36 -7.51
CA VAL A 28 15.29 -18.02 -7.00
C VAL A 28 16.63 -17.53 -7.53
N GLU A 29 17.62 -18.42 -7.63
CA GLU A 29 18.97 -18.11 -8.10
C GLU A 29 19.01 -17.77 -9.61
N LEU A 30 18.16 -18.43 -10.42
CA LEU A 30 18.02 -18.10 -11.84
C LEU A 30 17.40 -16.72 -12.08
N ARG A 31 16.47 -16.27 -11.23
CA ARG A 31 15.83 -14.94 -11.37
C ARG A 31 16.80 -13.79 -11.08
N ALA A 32 17.71 -14.00 -10.14
CA ALA A 32 18.75 -13.03 -9.73
C ALA A 32 19.79 -12.74 -10.83
N ARG A 33 20.01 -13.65 -11.79
CA ARG A 33 21.00 -13.49 -12.86
C ARG A 33 20.52 -12.70 -14.08
N SER A 34 19.23 -12.36 -14.15
CA SER A 34 18.71 -11.62 -15.31
C SER A 34 18.98 -10.11 -15.18
N PRO A 35 19.47 -9.42 -16.24
CA PRO A 35 19.70 -7.95 -16.24
C PRO A 35 18.45 -7.11 -15.92
N GLN A 36 17.29 -7.78 -15.97
CA GLN A 36 15.94 -7.26 -15.79
C GLN A 36 15.49 -7.21 -14.32
N HIS A 37 16.18 -7.91 -13.41
CA HIS A 37 15.85 -7.95 -11.99
C HIS A 37 16.94 -7.24 -11.17
N VAL A 38 16.52 -6.37 -10.27
CA VAL A 38 17.42 -5.64 -9.34
C VAL A 38 17.17 -6.16 -7.92
N GLU A 39 18.23 -6.55 -7.23
CA GLU A 39 18.18 -6.90 -5.81
C GLU A 39 17.74 -5.72 -4.96
N MET A 40 16.79 -5.98 -4.08
CA MET A 40 16.25 -5.05 -3.11
C MET A 40 16.62 -5.53 -1.71
N TYR A 41 17.36 -4.70 -0.97
CA TYR A 41 17.70 -4.96 0.43
C TYR A 41 16.72 -4.26 1.39
N THR A 42 16.07 -3.19 0.92
CA THR A 42 15.05 -2.43 1.64
C THR A 42 13.92 -1.98 0.71
N PHE A 43 12.75 -1.60 1.25
CA PHE A 43 11.67 -0.99 0.46
C PHE A 43 12.10 0.29 -0.29
N ARG A 44 13.19 0.93 0.17
CA ARG A 44 13.73 2.16 -0.44
C ARG A 44 14.46 1.88 -1.77
N ASP A 45 14.79 0.62 -2.04
CA ASP A 45 15.53 0.18 -3.23
C ASP A 45 14.59 -0.15 -4.40
N ALA A 46 13.27 0.03 -4.22
CA ALA A 46 12.22 -0.34 -5.16
C ALA A 46 12.08 0.57 -6.40
N VAL A 47 12.96 1.55 -6.62
CA VAL A 47 12.82 2.52 -7.72
C VAL A 47 14.02 2.40 -8.65
N ASP A 48 13.72 2.21 -9.94
CA ASP A 48 14.60 1.86 -11.07
C ASP A 48 15.73 2.84 -11.41
N VAL A 49 15.96 3.83 -10.56
CA VAL A 49 16.87 4.92 -10.90
C VAL A 49 17.88 5.13 -9.78
N ASN A 50 19.14 5.18 -10.19
CA ASN A 50 20.28 5.57 -9.36
C ASN A 50 20.21 7.08 -9.07
N TYR A 51 19.12 7.53 -8.45
CA TYR A 51 19.03 8.88 -7.90
C TYR A 51 19.80 8.94 -6.60
N GLN A 52 20.38 10.11 -6.33
CA GLN A 52 20.95 10.36 -5.04
C GLN A 52 19.81 10.41 -4.01
N ARG A 53 19.83 9.46 -3.07
CA ARG A 53 18.82 9.35 -2.03
C ARG A 53 19.33 10.01 -0.76
N MET A 54 18.61 11.00 -0.28
CA MET A 54 18.88 11.57 1.04
C MET A 54 18.21 10.72 2.12
N ALA A 55 19.03 10.25 3.05
CA ALA A 55 18.59 9.73 4.34
C ALA A 55 18.78 10.85 5.37
N VAL A 56 17.69 11.36 5.90
CA VAL A 56 17.73 12.21 7.09
C VAL A 56 17.51 11.27 8.28
N THR A 57 18.54 11.13 9.12
CA THR A 57 18.55 10.26 10.30
C THR A 57 18.63 11.12 11.56
N GLY A 58 17.88 10.76 12.60
CA GLY A 58 17.89 11.43 13.90
C GLY A 58 16.69 11.03 14.74
N GLU A 59 16.89 10.88 16.06
CA GLU A 59 15.82 10.51 17.00
C GLU A 59 14.79 11.64 17.19
N GLU A 60 15.19 12.90 17.01
CA GLU A 60 14.34 14.08 17.21
C GLU A 60 13.44 14.46 16.02
N LEU A 61 13.38 13.63 14.97
CA LEU A 61 12.62 13.94 13.76
C LEU A 61 11.11 14.05 13.98
N SER A 62 10.57 13.41 15.03
CA SER A 62 9.15 13.58 15.38
C SER A 62 8.88 14.93 16.04
N GLY A 63 9.88 15.43 16.80
CA GLY A 63 9.82 16.54 17.73
C GLY A 63 8.53 16.63 18.57
N VAL A 64 7.97 15.46 18.87
CA VAL A 64 6.98 15.21 19.90
C VAL A 64 7.55 14.18 20.88
N PRO A 65 7.14 14.18 22.16
CA PRO A 65 7.55 13.16 23.12
C PRO A 65 7.34 11.74 22.60
N LEU A 66 8.16 10.79 23.05
CA LEU A 66 8.10 9.40 22.61
C LEU A 66 6.72 8.75 22.89
N GLU A 67 6.10 9.10 24.00
CA GLU A 67 4.78 8.59 24.36
C GLU A 67 3.69 9.10 23.41
N ASP A 68 3.66 10.41 23.15
CA ASP A 68 2.76 11.04 22.18
C ASP A 68 2.96 10.47 20.77
N LEU A 69 4.21 10.14 20.41
CA LEU A 69 4.53 9.48 19.14
C LEU A 69 3.89 8.10 19.05
N LYS A 70 4.00 7.28 20.10
CA LYS A 70 3.44 5.93 20.15
C LYS A 70 1.92 5.94 20.11
N GLU A 71 1.29 6.88 20.82
CA GLU A 71 -0.16 7.07 20.77
C GLU A 71 -0.63 7.53 19.39
N SER A 72 0.02 8.56 18.82
CA SER A 72 -0.28 9.04 17.47
C SER A 72 -0.15 7.93 16.42
N ALA A 73 0.88 7.09 16.52
CA ALA A 73 1.08 5.96 15.61
C ALA A 73 -0.03 4.92 15.72
N ARG A 74 -0.53 4.64 16.94
CA ARG A 74 -1.67 3.73 17.15
C ARG A 74 -2.94 4.30 16.52
N GLU A 75 -3.27 5.56 16.79
CA GLU A 75 -4.46 6.20 16.22
C GLU A 75 -4.43 6.23 14.68
N LEU A 76 -3.29 6.53 14.07
CA LEU A 76 -3.13 6.46 12.61
C LEU A 76 -3.32 5.05 12.06
N THR A 77 -2.81 4.05 12.77
CA THR A 77 -2.96 2.64 12.38
C THR A 77 -4.43 2.24 12.41
N GLU A 78 -5.15 2.63 13.46
CA GLU A 78 -6.59 2.39 13.58
C GLU A 78 -7.38 3.09 12.47
N ALA A 79 -7.08 4.37 12.18
CA ALA A 79 -7.70 5.11 11.10
C ALA A 79 -7.46 4.46 9.73
N LEU A 80 -6.25 3.95 9.48
CA LEU A 80 -5.92 3.22 8.26
C LEU A 80 -6.64 1.87 8.17
N MET A 81 -6.82 1.16 9.28
CA MET A 81 -7.60 -0.09 9.32
C MET A 81 -9.08 0.18 9.03
N LEU A 82 -9.66 1.23 9.62
CA LEU A 82 -11.02 1.66 9.29
C LEU A 82 -11.14 1.96 7.79
N ARG A 83 -10.23 2.78 7.23
CA ARG A 83 -10.24 3.07 5.79
C ARG A 83 -10.17 1.81 4.95
N LYS A 84 -9.32 0.84 5.32
CA LYS A 84 -9.19 -0.44 4.61
C LYS A 84 -10.52 -1.22 4.63
N GLU A 85 -11.15 -1.36 5.79
CA GLU A 85 -12.44 -2.06 5.95
C GLU A 85 -13.53 -1.43 5.09
N TYR A 86 -13.65 -0.10 5.11
CA TYR A 86 -14.65 0.61 4.31
C TYR A 86 -14.35 0.57 2.81
N MET A 87 -13.08 0.67 2.40
CA MET A 87 -12.68 0.53 0.98
C MET A 87 -12.98 -0.86 0.43
N GLU A 88 -12.72 -1.90 1.22
CA GLU A 88 -13.04 -3.28 0.84
C GLU A 88 -14.55 -3.48 0.67
N ARG A 89 -15.36 -2.90 1.55
CA ARG A 89 -16.83 -2.97 1.46
C ARG A 89 -17.42 -2.32 0.22
N ILE A 90 -16.88 -1.17 -0.20
CA ILE A 90 -17.33 -0.49 -1.43
C ILE A 90 -16.71 -1.08 -2.70
N GLY A 91 -15.87 -2.12 -2.59
CA GLY A 91 -15.15 -2.71 -3.72
C GLY A 91 -14.06 -1.81 -4.31
N ASN A 92 -13.59 -0.80 -3.55
CA ASN A 92 -12.54 0.10 -4.00
C ASN A 92 -11.15 -0.45 -3.63
N GLN A 93 -10.14 -0.06 -4.41
CA GLN A 93 -8.78 -0.51 -4.19
C GLN A 93 -8.16 0.19 -2.97
N PHE A 94 -7.48 -0.59 -2.13
CA PHE A 94 -6.65 -0.09 -1.05
C PHE A 94 -5.17 -0.33 -1.39
N PRO A 95 -4.25 0.62 -1.12
CA PRO A 95 -2.84 0.47 -1.46
C PRO A 95 -2.22 -0.83 -0.92
N LEU A 96 -1.68 -1.66 -1.83
CA LEU A 96 -1.17 -3.00 -1.49
C LEU A 96 -0.04 -2.95 -0.46
N THR A 97 0.90 -2.00 -0.60
CA THR A 97 1.99 -1.82 0.34
C THR A 97 1.47 -1.59 1.76
N THR A 98 0.54 -0.65 1.92
CA THR A 98 -0.07 -0.34 3.22
C THR A 98 -0.86 -1.55 3.75
N LYS A 99 -1.60 -2.27 2.89
CA LYS A 99 -2.32 -3.50 3.27
C LYS A 99 -1.40 -4.54 3.89
N ASN A 100 -0.23 -4.74 3.29
CA ASN A 100 0.74 -5.75 3.71
C ASN A 100 1.44 -5.38 5.03
N PHE A 101 1.71 -4.09 5.27
CA PHE A 101 2.20 -3.62 6.57
C PHE A 101 1.13 -3.76 7.67
N LEU A 102 -0.11 -3.34 7.41
CA LEU A 102 -1.21 -3.49 8.37
C LEU A 102 -1.53 -4.96 8.69
N GLY A 103 -1.32 -5.87 7.72
CA GLY A 103 -1.52 -7.31 7.89
C GLY A 103 -0.33 -8.08 8.47
N GLY A 104 0.78 -7.42 8.79
CA GLY A 104 1.99 -8.06 9.33
C GLY A 104 2.76 -8.93 8.31
N TYR A 105 2.38 -8.91 7.04
CA TYR A 105 3.09 -9.63 5.96
C TYR A 105 4.47 -9.00 5.70
N TYR A 106 4.54 -7.67 5.76
CA TYR A 106 5.79 -6.93 5.80
C TYR A 106 6.19 -6.64 7.26
N PRO A 107 7.49 -6.68 7.59
CA PRO A 107 8.64 -6.69 6.65
C PRO A 107 9.16 -8.07 6.23
N LYS A 108 8.70 -9.17 6.84
CA LYS A 108 9.29 -10.52 6.63
C LYS A 108 9.31 -10.97 5.18
N ASN A 109 8.25 -10.68 4.44
CA ASN A 109 8.08 -11.12 3.06
C ASN A 109 8.30 -9.99 2.04
N LEU A 110 9.21 -9.05 2.33
CA LEU A 110 9.53 -8.00 1.37
C LEU A 110 10.02 -8.61 0.04
N PRO A 111 9.58 -8.08 -1.12
CA PRO A 111 10.14 -8.49 -2.40
C PRO A 111 11.64 -8.25 -2.40
N LYS A 112 12.41 -9.32 -2.63
CA LYS A 112 13.88 -9.27 -2.74
C LYS A 112 14.36 -8.78 -4.09
N TYR A 113 13.49 -8.80 -5.10
CA TYR A 113 13.83 -8.37 -6.45
C TYR A 113 12.68 -7.57 -7.03
N ARG A 114 13.02 -6.53 -7.78
CA ARG A 114 12.08 -5.80 -8.63
C ARG A 114 12.46 -5.98 -10.10
N ARG A 115 11.44 -6.07 -10.95
CA ARG A 115 11.61 -6.03 -12.41
C ARG A 115 11.72 -4.58 -12.90
N LYS A 116 12.70 -4.28 -13.74
CA LYS A 116 12.88 -2.94 -14.30
C LYS A 116 11.69 -2.57 -15.20
N ASN A 117 11.15 -1.36 -15.05
CA ASN A 117 10.04 -0.83 -15.85
C ASN A 117 10.42 -0.53 -17.32
N ILE A 118 11.69 -0.72 -17.69
CA ILE A 118 12.27 -0.30 -18.98
C ILE A 118 11.79 -1.18 -20.15
N GLU A 119 11.46 -2.45 -19.92
CA GLU A 119 11.08 -3.36 -21.02
C GLU A 119 9.57 -3.48 -21.24
N MET A 120 8.73 -3.26 -20.23
CA MET A 120 7.27 -3.21 -20.45
C MET A 120 6.88 -2.10 -21.43
N THR A 121 7.72 -1.08 -21.58
CA THR A 121 7.53 0.04 -22.51
C THR A 121 7.89 -0.25 -23.96
N ALA A 122 8.65 -1.31 -24.25
CA ALA A 122 8.96 -1.68 -25.64
C ALA A 122 7.78 -2.38 -26.34
N GLN A 123 6.83 -2.93 -25.59
CA GLN A 123 5.70 -3.71 -26.11
C GLN A 123 4.33 -3.05 -25.94
N THR A 124 4.24 -1.87 -25.31
CA THR A 124 2.98 -1.13 -25.27
C THR A 124 2.69 -0.54 -26.65
N SER A 125 1.68 -1.09 -27.34
CA SER A 125 1.17 -0.56 -28.61
C SER A 125 1.03 0.96 -28.56
N TYR A 126 1.65 1.65 -29.52
CA TYR A 126 1.58 3.10 -29.68
C TYR A 126 0.15 3.58 -29.93
N ASN A 127 -0.64 2.77 -30.62
CA ASN A 127 -2.03 3.06 -30.90
C ASN A 127 -2.93 2.50 -29.79
N PRO A 128 -4.00 3.22 -29.40
CA PRO A 128 -5.06 2.59 -28.61
C PRO A 128 -5.53 1.32 -29.31
N PRO A 129 -5.85 0.26 -28.55
CA PRO A 129 -6.45 -0.92 -29.15
C PRO A 129 -7.66 -0.47 -29.97
N LEU A 130 -7.78 -0.99 -31.19
CA LEU A 130 -8.97 -0.74 -31.98
C LEU A 130 -10.17 -1.20 -31.13
N PRO A 131 -11.16 -0.33 -30.96
CA PRO A 131 -12.29 -0.70 -30.14
C PRO A 131 -13.03 -1.85 -30.85
N PRO A 132 -13.65 -2.81 -30.13
CA PRO A 132 -14.30 -4.03 -30.68
C PRO A 132 -15.33 -3.74 -31.81
N GLU A 133 -15.96 -4.69 -32.51
CA GLU A 133 -17.03 -4.27 -33.45
C GLU A 133 -18.28 -3.73 -32.73
N ASP A 134 -18.56 -4.22 -31.52
CA ASP A 134 -19.69 -3.81 -30.68
C ASP A 134 -19.20 -3.18 -29.36
N HIS A 135 -18.76 -1.92 -29.41
CA HIS A 135 -18.23 -1.21 -28.23
C HIS A 135 -19.26 -1.03 -27.12
N TRP A 136 -20.53 -1.02 -27.49
CA TRP A 136 -21.65 -0.74 -26.60
C TRP A 136 -22.35 -2.00 -26.12
N GLY A 137 -21.94 -3.17 -26.62
CA GLY A 137 -22.55 -4.45 -26.28
C GLY A 137 -24.03 -4.54 -26.67
N LEU A 138 -24.46 -3.79 -27.71
CA LEU A 138 -25.87 -3.76 -28.14
C LEU A 138 -26.34 -5.13 -28.65
N ASN A 139 -25.41 -5.95 -29.15
CA ASN A 139 -25.68 -7.29 -29.63
C ASN A 139 -25.46 -8.36 -28.54
N ILE A 140 -25.00 -7.97 -27.35
CA ILE A 140 -24.80 -8.88 -26.23
C ILE A 140 -26.14 -9.05 -25.51
N PRO A 141 -26.72 -10.26 -25.46
CA PRO A 141 -27.98 -10.48 -24.76
C PRO A 141 -27.82 -10.17 -23.27
N LEU A 142 -28.88 -9.63 -22.67
CA LEU A 142 -28.89 -9.33 -21.25
C LEU A 142 -28.57 -10.60 -20.44
N PRO A 143 -27.67 -10.53 -19.44
CA PRO A 143 -27.34 -11.67 -18.60
C PRO A 143 -28.61 -12.17 -17.89
N LYS A 144 -28.87 -13.48 -18.00
CA LYS A 144 -29.92 -14.17 -17.25
C LYS A 144 -29.34 -14.64 -15.93
N TYR A 145 -29.84 -14.10 -14.83
CA TYR A 145 -29.40 -14.47 -13.49
C TYR A 145 -30.31 -15.57 -12.92
N GLU A 146 -29.71 -16.57 -12.28
CA GLU A 146 -30.46 -17.69 -11.66
C GLU A 146 -31.22 -17.26 -10.39
N LYS A 147 -30.73 -16.22 -9.72
CA LYS A 147 -31.30 -15.72 -8.48
C LYS A 147 -31.65 -14.24 -8.59
N THR A 148 -32.82 -13.89 -8.10
CA THR A 148 -33.30 -12.52 -8.00
C THR A 148 -33.37 -12.08 -6.55
N TYR A 149 -32.69 -10.99 -6.21
CA TYR A 149 -32.73 -10.40 -4.87
C TYR A 149 -33.75 -9.27 -4.80
N ILE A 150 -34.39 -9.13 -3.65
CA ILE A 150 -35.34 -8.05 -3.37
C ILE A 150 -34.59 -6.91 -2.66
N LEU A 151 -34.70 -5.69 -3.20
CA LEU A 151 -34.14 -4.49 -2.57
C LEU A 151 -35.22 -3.81 -1.73
N LYS A 152 -35.04 -3.79 -0.40
CA LYS A 152 -35.96 -3.12 0.52
C LYS A 152 -35.28 -1.94 1.18
N ARG A 153 -35.96 -0.79 1.25
CA ARG A 153 -35.43 0.39 1.95
C ARG A 153 -35.87 0.36 3.41
N ASN A 154 -34.90 0.38 4.31
CA ASN A 154 -35.11 0.40 5.75
C ASN A 154 -34.34 1.57 6.38
N HIS A 155 -35.05 2.51 7.03
CA HIS A 155 -34.46 3.71 7.64
C HIS A 155 -33.49 4.51 6.74
N GLY A 156 -33.75 4.51 5.43
CA GLY A 156 -32.90 5.20 4.45
C GLY A 156 -31.77 4.35 3.86
N MET A 157 -31.47 3.18 4.40
CA MET A 157 -30.51 2.22 3.87
C MET A 157 -31.21 1.17 3.01
N VAL A 158 -30.55 0.68 1.96
CA VAL A 158 -31.08 -0.39 1.11
C VAL A 158 -30.54 -1.73 1.60
N GLU A 159 -31.44 -2.65 1.90
CA GLU A 159 -31.15 -4.03 2.28
C GLU A 159 -31.40 -4.95 1.09
N ILE A 160 -30.45 -5.87 0.87
CA ILE A 160 -30.55 -6.93 -0.13
C ILE A 160 -31.11 -8.16 0.59
N LEU A 161 -32.30 -8.59 0.17
CA LEU A 161 -33.03 -9.71 0.73
C LEU A 161 -33.11 -10.85 -0.28
N ASP A 162 -33.01 -12.09 0.20
CA ASP A 162 -33.33 -13.29 -0.58
C ASP A 162 -34.86 -13.47 -0.72
N GLU A 163 -35.28 -14.52 -1.44
CA GLU A 163 -36.70 -14.91 -1.55
C GLU A 163 -37.36 -15.15 -0.18
N ASP A 164 -36.56 -15.57 0.82
CA ASP A 164 -36.98 -15.80 2.21
C ASP A 164 -37.03 -14.51 3.08
N GLU A 165 -36.95 -13.32 2.47
CA GLU A 165 -36.88 -12.01 3.15
C GLU A 165 -35.72 -11.88 4.17
N LYS A 166 -34.65 -12.66 4.01
CA LYS A 166 -33.46 -12.62 4.87
C LYS A 166 -32.27 -12.05 4.12
N ILE A 167 -31.37 -11.38 4.84
CA ILE A 167 -30.10 -10.89 4.28
C ILE A 167 -29.21 -12.12 3.97
N PRO A 168 -28.83 -12.36 2.71
CA PRO A 168 -27.95 -13.46 2.36
C PRO A 168 -26.58 -13.33 3.04
N ASN A 169 -26.01 -14.45 3.47
CA ASN A 169 -24.71 -14.49 4.15
C ASN A 169 -23.58 -13.84 3.32
N GLN A 170 -23.68 -13.89 1.99
CA GLN A 170 -22.71 -13.31 1.06
C GLN A 170 -22.62 -11.79 1.15
N PHE A 171 -23.75 -11.11 1.37
CA PHE A 171 -23.83 -9.64 1.41
C PHE A 171 -23.70 -9.07 2.82
N ARG A 172 -23.63 -9.94 3.84
CA ARG A 172 -23.54 -9.52 5.24
C ARG A 172 -22.33 -8.63 5.52
N ASN A 173 -21.21 -8.87 4.82
CA ASN A 173 -19.98 -8.08 4.98
C ASN A 173 -20.11 -6.66 4.39
N ALA A 174 -20.93 -6.49 3.35
CA ALA A 174 -21.17 -5.22 2.70
C ALA A 174 -22.15 -4.34 3.49
N TYR A 175 -23.04 -4.95 4.27
CA TYR A 175 -24.00 -4.23 5.09
C TYR A 175 -23.35 -3.60 6.32
N ILE A 176 -23.65 -2.32 6.55
CA ILE A 176 -23.25 -1.56 7.74
C ILE A 176 -24.50 -0.95 8.34
N SER A 177 -24.67 -1.10 9.66
CA SER A 177 -25.69 -0.36 10.39
C SER A 177 -25.31 1.13 10.50
N LYS A 178 -26.32 1.99 10.43
CA LYS A 178 -26.18 3.44 10.66
C LYS A 178 -25.42 3.73 11.97
N GLU A 179 -25.72 3.00 13.03
CA GLU A 179 -25.09 3.16 14.33
C GLU A 179 -23.58 2.87 14.30
N LYS A 180 -23.16 1.79 13.62
CA LYS A 180 -21.74 1.47 13.46
C LYS A 180 -21.03 2.56 12.67
N PHE A 181 -21.63 3.03 11.57
CA PHE A 181 -21.06 4.10 10.77
C PHE A 181 -20.86 5.39 11.57
N LEU A 182 -21.88 5.81 12.33
CA LEU A 182 -21.81 7.02 13.15
C LEU A 182 -20.76 6.89 14.25
N LYS A 183 -20.65 5.73 14.90
CA LYS A 183 -19.63 5.46 15.91
C LYS A 183 -18.21 5.49 15.34
N ASP A 184 -18.00 4.88 14.17
CA ASP A 184 -16.70 4.89 13.49
C ASP A 184 -16.33 6.32 13.04
N LEU A 185 -17.31 7.12 12.59
CA LEU A 185 -17.13 8.52 12.22
C LEU A 185 -16.80 9.41 13.42
N GLU A 186 -17.48 9.21 14.55
CA GLU A 186 -17.19 9.92 15.80
C GLU A 186 -15.76 9.62 16.26
N ARG A 187 -15.33 8.35 16.20
CA ARG A 187 -13.96 7.95 16.51
C ARG A 187 -12.94 8.68 15.65
N LEU A 188 -13.15 8.74 14.33
CA LEU A 188 -12.27 9.52 13.43
C LEU A 188 -12.29 11.02 13.75
N SER A 189 -13.45 11.56 14.13
CA SER A 189 -13.58 12.98 14.49
C SER A 189 -12.77 13.32 15.75
N VAL A 190 -12.78 12.44 16.76
CA VAL A 190 -11.94 12.57 17.96
C VAL A 190 -10.45 12.58 17.60
N MET A 191 -10.01 11.66 16.73
CA MET A 191 -8.62 11.60 16.25
C MET A 191 -8.21 12.90 15.52
N ILE A 192 -9.07 13.47 14.68
CA ILE A 192 -8.78 14.70 13.93
C ILE A 192 -8.57 15.91 14.87
N VAL A 193 -9.30 15.96 15.99
CA VAL A 193 -9.20 17.05 16.98
C VAL A 193 -8.02 16.84 17.93
N ASN A 194 -7.45 15.63 18.00
CA ASN A 194 -6.31 15.33 18.86
C ASN A 194 -5.06 16.17 18.51
N GLY A 195 -4.59 16.97 19.47
CA GLY A 195 -3.50 17.95 19.31
C GLY A 195 -2.13 17.32 19.02
N PRO A 196 -1.65 16.38 19.88
CA PRO A 196 -0.45 15.58 19.62
C PRO A 196 -0.43 14.91 18.24
N LEU A 197 -1.51 14.21 17.87
CA LEU A 197 -1.62 13.55 16.57
C LEU A 197 -1.52 14.56 15.42
N LYS A 198 -2.23 15.69 15.52
CA LYS A 198 -2.19 16.76 14.51
C LYS A 198 -0.77 17.32 14.35
N SER A 199 -0.09 17.59 15.46
CA SER A 199 1.28 18.11 15.46
C SER A 199 2.27 17.13 14.85
N PHE A 200 2.15 15.83 15.20
CA PHE A 200 2.93 14.76 14.61
C PHE A 200 2.74 14.66 13.09
N CYS A 201 1.48 14.64 12.62
CA CYS A 201 1.16 14.58 11.20
C CYS A 201 1.71 15.78 10.44
N TYR A 202 1.54 16.99 10.97
CA TYR A 202 2.04 18.21 10.36
C TYR A 202 3.57 18.17 10.16
N ARG A 203 4.32 17.85 11.22
CA ARG A 203 5.79 17.75 11.14
C ARG A 203 6.21 16.67 10.14
N ARG A 204 5.51 15.53 10.12
CA ARG A 204 5.78 14.45 9.17
C ARG A 204 5.54 14.88 7.71
N LEU A 205 4.50 15.66 7.46
CA LEU A 205 4.21 16.23 6.14
C LEU A 205 5.29 17.24 5.73
N CYS A 206 5.69 18.16 6.61
CA CYS A 206 6.80 19.09 6.35
C CYS A 206 8.10 18.35 6.04
N PHE A 207 8.41 17.29 6.79
CA PHE A 207 9.57 16.45 6.53
C PHE A 207 9.51 15.81 5.13
N LEU A 208 8.36 15.25 4.74
CA LEU A 208 8.19 14.65 3.41
C LEU A 208 8.32 15.68 2.29
N GLN A 209 7.77 16.88 2.49
CA GLN A 209 7.91 18.00 1.55
C GLN A 209 9.38 18.41 1.38
N ASN A 210 10.09 18.65 2.48
CA ASN A 210 11.51 19.04 2.44
C ASN A 210 12.37 17.95 1.81
N LYS A 211 12.09 16.68 2.12
CA LYS A 211 12.76 15.55 1.48
C LYS A 211 12.54 15.51 -0.03
N PHE A 212 11.33 15.83 -0.50
CA PHE A 212 11.03 15.89 -1.94
C PHE A 212 11.71 17.08 -2.61
N GLN A 213 11.71 18.27 -1.97
CA GLN A 213 12.43 19.44 -2.48
C GLN A 213 13.93 19.16 -2.69
N LEU A 214 14.55 18.52 -1.70
CA LEU A 214 15.96 18.10 -1.80
C LEU A 214 16.19 17.07 -2.91
N HIS A 215 15.25 16.14 -3.10
CA HIS A 215 15.31 15.19 -4.21
C HIS A 215 15.29 15.90 -5.56
N THR A 216 14.38 16.87 -5.75
CA THR A 216 14.32 17.68 -6.98
C THR A 216 15.65 18.40 -7.21
N LEU A 217 16.19 19.09 -6.20
CA LEU A 217 17.45 19.83 -6.33
C LEU A 217 18.63 18.94 -6.76
N MET A 218 18.70 17.70 -6.27
CA MET A 218 19.83 16.81 -6.57
C MET A 218 19.65 15.98 -7.84
N ASN A 219 18.41 15.72 -8.28
CA ASN A 219 18.13 14.78 -9.36
C ASN A 219 17.48 15.41 -10.60
N GLU A 220 17.12 16.70 -10.58
CA GLU A 220 16.41 17.36 -11.69
C GLU A 220 17.09 17.16 -13.06
N LEU A 221 18.39 17.40 -13.16
CA LEU A 221 19.11 17.25 -14.44
C LEU A 221 19.11 15.81 -14.95
N ARG A 222 19.17 14.84 -14.03
CA ARG A 222 19.15 13.42 -14.35
C ARG A 222 17.75 12.99 -14.83
N GLU A 223 16.71 13.41 -14.11
CA GLU A 223 15.32 13.20 -14.51
C GLU A 223 15.03 13.82 -15.89
N GLN A 224 15.52 15.05 -16.14
CA GLN A 224 15.37 15.71 -17.45
C GLN A 224 16.08 14.95 -18.58
N HIS A 225 17.29 14.44 -18.33
CA HIS A 225 18.01 13.63 -19.32
C HIS A 225 17.28 12.33 -19.63
N GLU A 226 16.75 11.65 -18.61
CA GLU A 226 15.99 10.41 -18.76
C GLU A 226 14.69 10.63 -19.55
N GLN A 227 13.96 11.72 -19.29
CA GLN A 227 12.79 12.08 -20.10
C GLN A 227 13.15 12.30 -21.58
N LYS A 228 14.27 12.99 -21.85
CA LYS A 228 14.74 13.23 -23.23
C LYS A 228 15.17 11.94 -23.95
N SER A 229 15.59 10.91 -23.21
CA SER A 229 15.95 9.62 -23.80
C SER A 229 14.75 8.83 -24.35
N VAL A 230 13.52 9.22 -23.96
CA VAL A 230 12.27 8.58 -24.40
C VAL A 230 11.36 9.63 -25.08
N PRO A 231 11.73 10.11 -26.29
CA PRO A 231 11.07 11.26 -26.92
C PRO A 231 9.58 11.04 -27.24
N HIS A 232 9.15 9.79 -27.42
CA HIS A 232 7.76 9.43 -27.73
C HIS A 232 6.83 9.43 -26.51
N ARG A 233 7.34 9.70 -25.30
CA ARG A 233 6.61 9.71 -24.02
C ARG A 233 6.62 11.10 -23.40
N ASP A 234 6.33 12.10 -24.23
CA ASP A 234 6.22 13.48 -23.81
C ASP A 234 4.84 13.80 -23.21
N PHE A 235 4.65 15.06 -22.84
CA PHE A 235 3.40 15.54 -22.24
C PHE A 235 2.16 15.25 -23.11
N TYR A 236 2.29 15.19 -24.43
CA TYR A 236 1.16 14.99 -25.34
C TYR A 236 0.83 13.50 -25.53
N ASN A 237 1.85 12.64 -25.50
CA ASN A 237 1.71 11.21 -25.76
C ASN A 237 1.41 10.38 -24.50
N ILE A 238 1.58 10.94 -23.30
CA ILE A 238 1.19 10.28 -22.05
C ILE A 238 -0.34 10.34 -21.87
N ARG A 239 -0.95 9.17 -21.69
CA ARG A 239 -2.37 9.05 -21.35
C ARG A 239 -2.63 9.61 -19.96
N LYS A 240 -3.57 10.55 -19.89
CA LYS A 240 -4.01 11.19 -18.65
C LYS A 240 -5.49 10.89 -18.48
N ALA A 241 -5.88 10.56 -17.26
CA ALA A 241 -7.28 10.50 -16.88
C ALA A 241 -7.63 11.80 -16.16
N SER A 242 -8.79 12.36 -16.48
CA SER A 242 -9.43 13.34 -15.60
C SER A 242 -10.04 12.57 -14.44
N VAL A 243 -9.50 12.75 -13.24
CA VAL A 243 -9.96 12.13 -11.99
C VAL A 243 -10.72 13.17 -11.19
#